data_AF-A0A9E5SPD2-F1
#
_entry.id   AF-A0A9E5SPD2-F1
#
_cell.length_a   1.000
_cell.length_b   1.000
_cell.length_c   1.000
_cell.angle_alpha   90.00
_cell.angle_beta   90.00
_cell.angle_gamma   90.00
#
_symmetry.space_group_name_H-M   'P 1'
#
loop_
_entity.id
_entity.type
_entity.pdbx_description
1 polymer ?
#
loop_
_entity_poly.entity_id
_entity_poly.type
_entity_poly.pdbx_seq_one_letter_code
_entity_poly.pdbx_strand_id
1 'polypeptide(L)'
;MNKPEDDSIQLPVRDILRNFNRIREKLLEINAKKGHAVSFRAMREEIDSLGWNGILAKYHPDINVDDPAAFALFELYRFVYSTMKK
;
A
#
# COMPACT_ATOMS: atom_id res chain seq x y z
N MET A 1 43.66 -18.89 18.62
CA MET A 1 43.69 -19.19 17.17
C MET A 1 42.34 -18.82 16.60
N ASN A 2 42.24 -17.66 15.95
CA ASN A 2 41.01 -17.28 15.25
C ASN A 2 40.92 -18.12 13.98
N LYS A 3 39.79 -18.81 13.82
CA LYS A 3 39.47 -19.58 12.62
C LYS A 3 39.48 -18.60 11.43
N PRO A 4 40.14 -18.90 10.30
CA PRO A 4 40.00 -18.06 9.12
C PRO A 4 38.53 -18.09 8.74
N GLU A 5 37.88 -16.93 8.75
CA GLU A 5 36.53 -16.82 8.20
C GLU A 5 36.62 -17.23 6.72
N ASP A 6 35.77 -18.17 6.33
CA ASP A 6 35.78 -18.73 4.99
C ASP A 6 35.34 -17.65 3.98
N ASP A 7 36.33 -16.97 3.39
CA ASP A 7 36.17 -15.91 2.39
C ASP A 7 35.32 -16.34 1.19
N SER A 8 35.14 -17.65 0.96
CA SER A 8 34.32 -18.19 -0.13
C SER A 8 32.82 -17.88 0.02
N ILE A 9 32.33 -17.67 1.24
CA ILE A 9 30.92 -17.33 1.54
C ILE A 9 30.70 -15.81 1.56
N GLN A 10 31.74 -15.02 1.84
CA GLN A 10 31.62 -13.55 1.92
C GLN A 10 31.41 -12.88 0.56
N LEU A 11 32.00 -13.42 -0.51
CA LEU A 11 31.85 -12.93 -1.89
C LEU A 11 30.39 -13.06 -2.40
N PRO A 12 29.73 -14.23 -2.32
CA PRO A 12 28.34 -14.41 -2.71
C PRO A 12 27.36 -13.50 -1.96
N VAL A 13 27.54 -13.34 -0.65
CA VAL A 13 26.66 -12.49 0.17
C VAL A 13 26.80 -11.01 -0.21
N ARG A 14 28.02 -10.54 -0.50
CA ARG A 14 28.25 -9.16 -0.99
C ARG A 14 27.56 -8.91 -2.33
N ASP A 15 27.61 -9.85 -3.25
CA ASP A 15 26.94 -9.74 -4.55
C ASP A 15 25.41 -9.71 -4.42
N ILE A 16 24.87 -10.53 -3.52
CA ILE A 16 23.44 -10.54 -3.18
C ILE A 16 23.02 -9.17 -2.61
N LEU A 17 23.78 -8.64 -1.64
CA LEU A 17 23.49 -7.33 -1.03
C LEU A 17 23.58 -6.19 -2.04
N ARG A 18 24.57 -6.23 -2.96
CA ARG A 18 24.67 -5.24 -4.05
C ARG A 18 23.45 -5.29 -4.96
N ASN A 19 22.96 -6.49 -5.30
CA ASN A 19 21.76 -6.64 -6.11
C ASN A 19 20.51 -6.10 -5.41
N PHE A 20 20.35 -6.36 -4.11
CA PHE A 20 19.25 -5.80 -3.33
C PHE A 20 19.29 -4.27 -3.27
N ASN A 21 20.47 -3.68 -3.07
CA ASN A 21 20.63 -2.23 -3.09
C ASN A 21 20.25 -1.64 -4.46
N ARG A 22 20.67 -2.28 -5.55
CA ARG A 22 20.29 -1.83 -6.90
C ARG A 22 18.78 -1.92 -7.16
N ILE A 23 18.13 -2.97 -6.67
CA ILE A 23 16.67 -3.11 -6.77
C ILE A 23 15.98 -2.01 -5.97
N ARG A 24 16.45 -1.76 -4.75
CA ARG A 24 15.94 -0.67 -3.89
C ARG A 24 16.05 0.69 -4.58
N GLU A 25 17.21 1.02 -5.14
CA GLU A 25 17.42 2.30 -5.85
C GLU A 25 16.44 2.45 -7.03
N LYS A 26 16.26 1.42 -7.84
CA LYS A 26 15.28 1.45 -8.94
C LYS A 26 13.85 1.65 -8.44
N LEU A 27 13.48 1.02 -7.33
CA LEU A 27 12.16 1.22 -6.72
C LEU A 27 11.99 2.66 -6.20
N LEU A 28 13.03 3.25 -5.62
CA LEU A 28 13.02 4.65 -5.20
C LEU A 28 12.88 5.61 -6.40
N GLU A 29 13.59 5.36 -7.49
CA GLU A 29 13.45 6.16 -8.72
C GLU A 29 12.05 6.05 -9.34
N ILE A 30 11.51 4.84 -9.43
CA ILE A 30 10.15 4.61 -9.94
C ILE A 30 9.14 5.34 -9.04
N ASN A 31 9.33 5.26 -7.72
CA ASN A 31 8.49 5.96 -6.77
C ASN A 31 8.60 7.48 -6.90
N ALA A 32 9.80 8.03 -7.07
CA ALA A 32 10.01 9.46 -7.29
C ALA A 32 9.34 9.94 -8.59
N LYS A 33 9.38 9.13 -9.65
CA LYS A 33 8.72 9.44 -10.94
C LYS A 33 7.20 9.36 -10.87
N LYS A 34 6.66 8.39 -10.14
CA LYS A 34 5.21 8.13 -10.08
C LYS A 34 4.51 8.80 -8.90
N GLY A 35 5.24 9.28 -7.91
CA GLY A 35 4.71 9.93 -6.71
C GLY A 35 3.95 9.01 -5.75
N HIS A 36 3.91 7.70 -5.99
CA HIS A 36 3.00 6.78 -5.28
C HIS A 36 3.19 6.75 -3.75
N ALA A 37 4.42 6.81 -3.23
CA ALA A 37 4.63 6.84 -1.78
C ALA A 37 4.21 8.16 -1.14
N VAL A 38 4.30 9.27 -1.88
CA VAL A 38 3.81 10.57 -1.42
C VAL A 38 2.29 10.55 -1.39
N SER A 39 1.66 10.07 -2.46
CA SER A 39 0.20 9.88 -2.52
C SER A 39 -0.30 8.92 -1.45
N PHE A 40 0.40 7.82 -1.22
CA PHE A 40 0.07 6.86 -0.17
C PHE A 40 0.19 7.47 1.22
N ARG A 41 1.28 8.20 1.50
CA ARG A 41 1.47 8.89 2.77
C ARG A 41 0.37 9.93 3.00
N ALA A 42 0.06 10.74 1.99
CA ALA A 42 -1.01 11.73 2.07
C ALA A 42 -2.37 11.08 2.33
N MET A 43 -2.71 9.99 1.64
CA MET A 43 -3.94 9.23 1.89
C MET A 43 -3.99 8.70 3.33
N ARG A 44 -2.86 8.20 3.84
CA ARG A 44 -2.78 7.67 5.20
C ARG A 44 -2.96 8.77 6.24
N GLU A 45 -2.29 9.90 6.08
CA GLU A 45 -2.44 11.09 6.94
C GLU A 45 -3.87 11.63 6.89
N GLU A 46 -4.51 11.57 5.73
CA GLU A 46 -5.91 11.98 5.57
C GLU A 46 -6.88 11.04 6.28
N ILE A 47 -6.69 9.71 6.17
CA ILE A 47 -7.49 8.72 6.92
C ILE A 47 -7.26 8.86 8.44
N ASP A 48 -6.01 9.02 8.86
CA ASP A 48 -5.64 9.17 10.28
C ASP A 48 -6.25 10.45 10.89
N SER A 49 -6.39 11.53 10.11
CA SER A 49 -6.94 12.82 10.58
C SER A 49 -8.46 12.91 10.50
N LEU A 50 -9.08 12.43 9.42
CA LEU A 50 -10.52 12.55 9.19
C LEU A 50 -11.30 11.35 9.73
N GLY A 51 -10.64 10.21 9.95
CA GLY A 51 -11.30 8.94 10.17
C GLY A 51 -12.14 8.50 8.96
N TRP A 52 -12.68 7.29 9.02
CA TRP A 52 -13.41 6.72 7.89
C TRP A 52 -14.69 7.49 7.53
N ASN A 53 -15.41 7.99 8.54
CA ASN A 53 -16.61 8.81 8.32
C ASN A 53 -16.28 10.16 7.65
N GLY A 54 -15.16 10.80 8.01
CA GLY A 54 -14.74 12.04 7.39
C GLY A 54 -14.27 11.85 5.95
N ILE A 55 -13.62 10.73 5.64
CA ILE A 55 -13.28 10.35 4.26
C ILE A 55 -14.53 10.15 3.42
N LEU A 56 -15.51 9.42 3.93
CA LEU A 56 -16.79 9.20 3.24
C LEU A 56 -17.52 10.53 3.03
N ALA A 57 -17.63 11.38 4.05
CA ALA A 57 -18.25 12.70 3.90
C ALA A 57 -17.54 13.60 2.86
N LYS A 58 -16.22 13.49 2.72
CA LYS A 58 -15.44 14.31 1.78
C LYS A 58 -15.55 13.85 0.33
N TYR A 59 -15.44 12.54 0.08
CA TYR A 59 -15.37 11.98 -1.27
C TYR A 59 -16.68 11.36 -1.76
N HIS A 60 -17.55 10.97 -0.83
CA HIS A 60 -18.86 10.35 -1.08
C HIS A 60 -19.94 10.98 -0.16
N PRO A 61 -20.17 12.31 -0.25
CA PRO A 61 -21.14 13.00 0.60
C PRO A 61 -22.58 12.50 0.41
N ASP A 62 -22.82 11.76 -0.67
CA ASP A 62 -24.06 11.08 -1.00
C ASP A 62 -24.32 9.81 -0.17
N ILE A 63 -23.28 9.27 0.48
CA ILE A 63 -23.41 8.13 1.39
C ILE A 63 -23.88 8.65 2.75
N ASN A 64 -25.10 8.27 3.13
CA ASN A 64 -25.60 8.49 4.48
C ASN A 64 -24.93 7.52 5.46
N VAL A 65 -23.79 7.92 6.02
CA VAL A 65 -23.02 7.13 7.00
C VAL A 65 -23.72 6.98 8.34
N ASP A 66 -24.73 7.80 8.61
CA ASP A 66 -25.54 7.74 9.83
C ASP A 66 -26.73 6.78 9.71
N ASP A 67 -27.01 6.25 8.50
CA ASP A 67 -28.05 5.26 8.27
C ASP A 67 -27.52 3.84 8.56
N PRO A 68 -28.04 3.14 9.59
CA PRO A 68 -27.66 1.76 9.88
C PRO A 68 -27.89 0.79 8.71
N ALA A 69 -28.77 1.13 7.76
CA ALA A 69 -29.05 0.33 6.58
C ALA A 69 -28.03 0.53 5.44
N ALA A 70 -27.18 1.56 5.50
CA ALA A 70 -26.23 1.88 4.43
C ALA A 70 -25.22 0.74 4.16
N PHE A 71 -24.77 0.04 5.20
CA PHE A 71 -23.84 -1.08 5.05
C PHE A 71 -24.49 -2.29 4.35
N ALA A 72 -25.72 -2.64 4.72
CA ALA A 72 -26.47 -3.72 4.09
C ALA A 72 -26.79 -3.39 2.62
N LEU A 73 -27.10 -2.13 2.33
CA LEU A 73 -27.36 -1.63 0.99
C LEU A 73 -26.09 -1.66 0.12
N PHE A 74 -24.93 -1.26 0.67
CA PHE A 74 -23.64 -1.38 -0.01
C PHE A 74 -23.29 -2.84 -0.35
N GLU A 75 -23.45 -3.77 0.59
CA GLU A 75 -23.19 -5.20 0.33
C GLU A 75 -24.12 -5.79 -0.73
N LEU A 76 -25.39 -5.37 -0.76
CA LEU A 76 -26.33 -5.74 -1.82
C LEU A 76 -25.87 -5.23 -3.20
N TYR A 77 -25.48 -3.96 -3.31
CA TYR A 77 -24.96 -3.41 -4.57
C TYR A 77 -23.68 -4.10 -5.02
N ARG A 78 -22.76 -4.40 -4.08
CA ARG A 78 -21.53 -5.15 -4.35
C ARG A 78 -21.84 -6.55 -4.88
N PHE A 79 -22.81 -7.25 -4.27
CA PHE A 79 -23.26 -8.57 -4.70
C PHE A 79 -23.81 -8.53 -6.13
N VAL A 80 -24.78 -7.66 -6.41
CA VAL A 80 -25.40 -7.52 -7.75
C VAL A 80 -24.36 -7.17 -8.82
N TYR A 81 -23.43 -6.25 -8.54
CA TYR A 81 -22.36 -5.92 -9.48
C TYR A 81 -21.43 -7.10 -9.76
N SER A 82 -21.08 -7.87 -8.72
CA SER A 82 -20.22 -9.05 -8.86
C SER A 82 -20.87 -10.18 -9.65
N THR A 83 -22.20 -10.31 -9.60
CA THR A 83 -22.95 -11.33 -10.34
C THR A 83 -23.25 -10.91 -11.77
N MET A 84 -23.37 -9.60 -12.06
CA MET A 84 -23.53 -9.09 -13.43
C MET A 84 -22.25 -9.16 -14.28
N LYS A 85 -21.08 -9.28 -13.65
CA LYS A 85 -19.79 -9.46 -14.33
C LYS A 85 -19.44 -10.93 -14.65
N LYS A 86 -20.30 -11.88 -14.28
CA LYS A 86 -20.21 -13.28 -14.72
C LYS A 86 -21.02 -13.50 -15.98
#